data_AF-A0A024E4X7-F1
#
_entry.id   AF-A0A024E4X7-F1
#
_cell.length_a   1.000
_cell.length_b   1.000
_cell.length_c   1.000
_cell.angle_alpha   90.00
_cell.angle_beta   90.00
_cell.angle_gamma   90.00
#
_symmetry.space_group_name_H-M   'P 1'
#
loop_
_entity.id
_entity.type
_entity.pdbx_description
1 polymer ?
#
loop_
_entity_poly.entity_id
_entity_poly.type
_entity_poly.pdbx_seq_one_letter_code
_entity_poly.pdbx_strand_id
1 'polypeptide(L)' 'MHPAVFQPHELQPESLLLPRFQVVLAGNAFFHIKEISTGRVRGFRGCHNEACALARSLESRI' A
#
# COMPACT_ATOMS: atom_id res chain seq x y z
N MET A 1 26.30 -1.72 35.41
CA MET A 1 25.72 -0.86 34.36
C MET A 1 25.41 -1.75 33.17
N HIS A 2 24.14 -2.10 32.96
CA HIS A 2 23.74 -3.05 31.92
C HIS A 2 23.87 -2.40 30.53
N PRO A 3 24.51 -3.04 29.54
CA PRO A 3 24.46 -2.56 28.17
C PRO A 3 23.03 -2.69 27.66
N ALA A 4 22.48 -1.60 27.15
CA ALA A 4 21.17 -1.58 26.51
C ALA A 4 21.23 -2.51 25.28
N VAL A 5 20.65 -3.70 25.45
CA VAL A 5 20.39 -4.63 24.36
C VAL A 5 19.46 -3.89 23.40
N PHE A 6 19.89 -3.65 22.17
CA PHE A 6 18.98 -3.33 21.07
C PHE A 6 18.06 -4.54 20.94
N GLN A 7 16.88 -4.48 21.57
CA GLN A 7 15.82 -5.43 21.30
C GLN A 7 15.33 -5.09 19.88
N PRO A 8 15.51 -5.99 18.89
CA PRO A 8 14.79 -5.86 17.65
C PRO A 8 13.33 -6.04 18.07
N HIS A 9 12.56 -4.96 18.03
CA HIS A 9 11.13 -5.01 18.26
C HIS A 9 10.60 -6.09 17.31
N GLU A 10 10.14 -7.19 17.89
CA GLU A 10 9.56 -8.31 17.18
C GLU A 10 8.57 -7.71 16.17
N LEU A 11 8.87 -7.88 14.88
CA LEU A 11 8.01 -7.47 13.78
C LEU A 11 6.64 -8.12 14.03
N GLN A 12 5.72 -7.34 14.60
CA GLN A 12 4.37 -7.75 14.91
C GLN A 12 3.78 -8.34 13.62
N PRO A 13 3.47 -9.65 13.56
CA PRO A 13 3.04 -10.31 12.33
C PRO A 13 1.75 -9.70 11.74
N GLU A 14 0.97 -8.95 12.53
CA GLU A 14 -0.16 -8.14 12.04
C GLU A 14 0.24 -6.94 11.15
N SER A 15 1.51 -6.52 11.16
CA SER A 15 2.05 -5.45 10.30
C SER A 15 2.58 -5.95 8.95
N LEU A 16 2.61 -7.27 8.71
CA LEU A 16 3.06 -7.88 7.46
C LEU A 16 1.94 -8.07 6.43
N LEU A 17 0.76 -7.46 6.63
CA LEU A 17 -0.26 -7.39 5.59
C LEU A 17 0.23 -6.47 4.47
N LEU A 18 0.98 -7.06 3.53
CA LEU A 18 1.41 -6.38 2.32
C LEU A 18 0.18 -5.77 1.63
N PRO A 19 0.26 -4.49 1.21
CA PRO A 19 -0.84 -3.86 0.46
C PRO A 19 -1.20 -4.73 -0.75
N ARG A 20 -2.49 -4.99 -0.97
CA ARG A 20 -2.95 -5.74 -2.14
C ARG A 20 -3.04 -4.85 -3.36
N PHE A 21 -3.25 -3.56 -3.16
CA PHE A 21 -3.28 -2.55 -4.21
C PHE A 21 -2.06 -1.64 -4.18
N GLN A 22 -1.49 -1.40 -5.36
CA GLN A 22 -0.41 -0.44 -5.56
C GLN A 22 -0.93 0.76 -6.35
N VAL A 23 -0.62 1.96 -5.87
CA VAL A 23 -0.83 3.22 -6.60
C VAL A 23 0.41 3.51 -7.43
N VAL A 24 0.25 3.64 -8.73
CA VAL A 24 1.36 3.85 -9.67
C VAL A 24 1.11 5.12 -10.47
N LEU A 25 2.11 6.02 -10.50
CA LEU A 25 2.09 7.18 -11.40
C LEU A 25 2.17 6.71 -12.86
N ALA A 26 1.27 7.18 -13.70
CA ALA A 26 1.18 6.84 -15.10
C ALA A 26 1.16 8.12 -15.95
N GLY A 27 2.17 8.25 -16.81
CA GLY A 27 2.34 9.43 -17.65
C GLY A 27 2.56 10.70 -16.84
N ASN A 28 1.92 11.80 -17.25
CA ASN A 28 2.25 13.13 -16.76
C ASN A 28 1.36 13.65 -15.62
N ALA A 29 0.20 13.03 -15.34
CA ALA A 29 -0.77 13.58 -14.38
C ALA A 29 -1.83 12.60 -13.85
N PHE A 30 -1.63 11.28 -13.99
CA PHE A 30 -2.62 10.30 -13.56
C PHE A 30 -1.97 9.17 -12.78
N PHE A 31 -2.75 8.56 -11.90
CA PHE A 31 -2.38 7.43 -11.08
C PHE A 31 -3.33 6.29 -11.39
N HIS A 32 -2.80 5.10 -11.65
CA HIS A 32 -3.61 3.89 -11.72
C HIS A 32 -3.43 3.06 -10.45
N ILE A 33 -4.50 2.40 -10.04
CA ILE A 33 -4.51 1.50 -8.90
C ILE A 33 -4.45 0.09 -9.47
N LYS A 34 -3.37 -0.64 -9.25
CA LYS A 34 -3.24 -2.03 -9.72
C LYS A 34 -3.28 -3.00 -8.55
N GLU A 35 -3.98 -4.12 -8.74
CA GLU A 35 -3.91 -5.24 -7.82
C GLU A 35 -2.57 -5.96 -8.01
N ILE A 36 -1.83 -6.20 -6.93
CA ILE A 36 -0.47 -6.74 -6.99
C ILE A 36 -0.46 -8.20 -7.43
N SER A 37 -1.38 -9.02 -6.93
CA SER A 37 -1.45 -10.45 -7.23
C SER A 37 -1.78 -10.75 -8.70
N THR A 38 -2.63 -9.91 -9.32
CA THR A 38 -3.14 -10.14 -10.68
C THR A 38 -2.56 -9.18 -11.72
N GLY A 39 -1.93 -8.10 -11.29
CA GLY A 39 -1.49 -6.99 -12.16
C GLY A 39 -2.64 -6.18 -12.78
N ARG A 40 -3.91 -6.48 -12.46
CA ARG A 40 -5.06 -5.83 -13.08
C ARG A 40 -5.27 -4.43 -12.53
N VAL A 41 -5.56 -3.48 -13.42
CA VAL A 41 -5.92 -2.11 -13.04
C VAL A 41 -7.37 -2.07 -12.55
N ARG A 42 -7.58 -1.51 -11.35
CA ARG A 42 -8.88 -1.39 -10.68
C ARG A 42 -9.46 0.03 -10.76
N GLY A 43 -8.68 1.01 -11.23
CA GLY A 43 -9.16 2.37 -11.47
C GLY A 43 -8.03 3.36 -11.75
N PHE A 44 -8.43 4.60 -12.06
CA PHE A 44 -7.55 5.73 -12.36
C PHE A 44 -7.98 6.97 -11.58
N ARG A 45 -7.03 7.81 -11.15
CA ARG A 45 -7.27 9.10 -10.50
C ARG A 45 -6.27 10.15 -10.98
N GLY A 46 -6.67 11.42 -10.99
CA GLY A 46 -5.78 12.53 -11.35
C GLY A 46 -4.86 12.96 -10.19
N CYS A 47 -5.23 12.61 -8.96
CA CYS A 47 -4.49 12.99 -7.76
C CYS A 47 -4.01 11.75 -6.98
N HIS A 48 -2.80 11.83 -6.44
CA HIS A 48 -2.20 10.77 -5.63
C HIS A 48 -3.07 10.43 -4.41
N ASN A 49 -3.59 11.44 -3.72
CA ASN A 49 -4.39 11.25 -2.50
C ASN A 49 -5.71 10.54 -2.80
N GLU A 50 -6.36 10.88 -3.91
CA GLU A 50 -7.57 10.19 -4.38
C GLU A 50 -7.27 8.74 -4.77
N ALA A 51 -6.11 8.50 -5.40
CA ALA A 51 -5.68 7.16 -5.77
C ALA A 51 -5.44 6.30 -4.52
N CYS A 52 -4.80 6.86 -3.50
CA CYS A 52 -4.60 6.21 -2.20
C CYS A 52 -5.93 5.97 -1.47
N ALA A 53 -6.86 6.92 -1.50
CA ALA A 53 -8.20 6.73 -0.92
C ALA A 53 -8.96 5.58 -1.62
N LEU A 54 -8.89 5.52 -2.96
CA LEU A 54 -9.47 4.42 -3.73
C LEU A 54 -8.82 3.08 -3.35
N ALA A 55 -7.49 3.00 -3.29
CA ALA A 55 -6.77 1.79 -2.89
C ALA A 55 -7.25 1.28 -1.53
N ARG A 56 -7.33 2.14 -0.51
CA ARG A 56 -7.87 1.78 0.83
C ARG A 56 -9.32 1.30 0.77
N SER A 57 -10.17 1.94 -0.02
CA SER A 57 -11.56 1.50 -0.18
C SER A 57 -11.67 0.13 -0.86
N LEU A 58 -10.71 -0.22 -1.73
CA LEU A 58 -10.68 -1.51 -2.38
C LEU A 58 -10.21 -2.60 -1.41
N GLU A 59 -9.24 -2.30 -0.53
CA GLU A 59 -8.84 -3.22 0.55
C GLU A 59 -10.02 -3.55 1.47
N SER A 60 -10.87 -2.56 1.79
CA SER A 60 -12.05 -2.76 2.66
C SER A 60 -13.20 -3.57 2.04
N ARG A 61 -13.16 -3.86 0.74
CA ARG A 61 -14.24 -4.55 0.00
C ARG A 61 -13.94 -6.03 -0.26
N ILE A 62 -12.81 -6.51 0.26
CA ILE A 62 -12.37 -7.90 0.16
C ILE A 62 -12.59 -8.54 1.53
#